data_AF-A0ABD0N0M1-F1
#
_entry.id   AF-A0ABD0N0M1-F1
#
_cell.length_a   1.000
_cell.length_b   1.000
_cell.length_c   1.000
_cell.angle_alpha   90.00
_cell.angle_beta   90.00
_cell.angle_gamma   90.00
#
_symmetry.space_group_name_H-M   'P 1'
#
loop_
_entity.id
_entity.type
_entity.pdbx_description
1 polymer ?
#
loop_
_entity_poly.entity_id
_entity_poly.type
_entity_poly.pdbx_seq_one_letter_code
_entity_poly.pdbx_strand_id
1 'polypeptide(L)'
;MFRESEEQWTDKSEEHGGRLRSFQHERGNWATYVFCPYDPEEAFLELLNEMMAVAAGHGVPLTLSEEFHLTLSKTVVLRHHWIQPFIQSIRTSLTQFHKSVLSDQNLIRFFSQFTLGYHHSKNLL
;
A
#
# COMPACT_ATOMS: atom_id res chain seq x y z
N MET A 1 37.25 13.19 11.41
CA MET A 1 35.76 13.18 11.41
C MET A 1 35.31 13.41 9.97
N PHE A 2 34.72 12.42 9.34
CA PHE A 2 34.17 12.58 8.00
C PHE A 2 32.89 13.42 8.11
N ARG A 3 32.85 14.58 7.45
CA ARG A 3 31.61 15.33 7.19
C ARG A 3 30.86 14.52 6.15
N GLU A 4 29.88 13.73 6.57
CA GLU A 4 28.85 13.27 5.65
C GLU A 4 28.10 14.52 5.20
N SER A 5 28.27 14.89 3.94
CA SER A 5 27.41 15.87 3.29
C SER A 5 26.00 15.31 3.34
N GLU A 6 25.09 16.01 4.01
CA GLU A 6 23.65 15.76 3.93
C GLU A 6 23.21 16.03 2.48
N GLU A 7 23.44 15.06 1.59
CA GLU A 7 22.86 15.08 0.25
C GLU A 7 21.34 15.04 0.43
N GLN A 8 20.69 16.15 0.11
CA GLN A 8 19.25 16.30 0.19
C GLN A 8 18.61 15.32 -0.81
N TRP A 9 18.13 14.19 -0.31
CA TRP A 9 17.48 13.18 -1.13
C TRP A 9 16.31 13.80 -1.90
N THR A 10 16.31 13.61 -3.23
CA THR A 10 15.25 14.05 -4.13
C THR A 10 14.59 12.83 -4.75
N ASP A 11 13.28 12.69 -4.56
CA ASP A 11 12.50 11.60 -5.13
C ASP A 11 12.32 11.77 -6.65
N LYS A 12 12.52 10.70 -7.40
CA LYS A 12 12.32 10.66 -8.85
C LYS A 12 11.04 9.90 -9.16
N SER A 13 9.92 10.61 -9.13
CA SER A 13 8.59 10.01 -9.25
C SER A 13 8.39 9.21 -10.54
N GLU A 14 9.14 9.53 -11.61
CA GLU A 14 9.13 8.82 -12.89
C GLU A 14 9.58 7.36 -12.74
N GLU A 15 10.47 7.06 -11.79
CA GLU A 15 10.95 5.70 -11.50
C GLU A 15 9.88 4.85 -10.79
N HIS A 16 8.77 5.47 -10.37
CA HIS A 16 7.72 4.85 -9.56
C HIS A 16 6.31 5.10 -10.11
N GLY A 17 6.18 5.34 -11.42
CA GLY A 17 4.88 5.53 -12.08
C GLY A 17 4.16 6.82 -11.66
N GLY A 18 4.93 7.88 -11.37
CA GLY A 18 4.41 9.16 -10.88
C GLY A 18 4.07 9.19 -9.39
N ARG A 19 4.31 8.09 -8.66
CA ARG A 19 4.08 8.02 -7.22
C ARG A 19 5.18 8.77 -6.48
N LEU A 20 4.78 9.63 -5.56
CA LEU A 20 5.69 10.34 -4.67
C LEU A 20 6.03 9.48 -3.46
N ARG A 21 7.33 9.34 -3.16
CA ARG A 21 7.83 8.75 -1.93
C ARG A 21 8.01 9.83 -0.87
N SER A 22 7.66 9.48 0.37
CA SER A 22 7.84 10.37 1.52
C SER A 22 9.22 10.24 2.17
N PHE A 23 9.99 9.19 1.83
CA PHE A 23 11.31 8.93 2.39
C PHE A 23 12.17 8.06 1.45
N GLN A 24 13.49 8.19 1.57
CA GLN A 24 14.48 7.38 0.85
C GLN A 24 14.41 5.91 1.28
N HIS A 25 14.64 5.00 0.33
CA HIS A 25 14.80 3.58 0.66
C HIS A 25 16.16 3.33 1.32
N GLU A 26 16.15 2.70 2.50
CA GLU A 26 17.33 2.23 3.20
C GLU A 26 17.28 0.71 3.38
N ARG A 27 18.44 0.04 3.27
CA ARG A 27 18.49 -1.42 3.43
C ARG A 27 18.03 -1.83 4.82
N GLY A 28 17.05 -2.74 4.88
CA GLY A 28 16.48 -3.24 6.14
C GLY A 28 15.30 -2.40 6.66
N ASN A 29 15.00 -1.28 6.01
CA ASN A 29 13.83 -0.44 6.26
C ASN A 29 12.75 -0.71 5.22
N TRP A 30 11.53 -0.88 5.69
CA TRP A 30 10.37 -1.22 4.88
C TRP A 30 9.31 -0.14 5.03
N ALA A 31 8.86 0.41 3.90
CA ALA A 31 7.66 1.22 3.89
C ALA A 31 6.48 0.35 4.32
N THR A 32 5.73 0.82 5.30
CA THR A 32 4.66 0.06 5.93
C THR A 32 3.46 0.97 6.16
N TYR A 33 2.29 0.54 5.74
CA TYR A 33 1.02 1.14 6.14
C TYR A 33 -0.03 0.05 6.33
N VAL A 34 -1.11 0.39 7.02
CA VAL A 34 -2.24 -0.49 7.32
C VAL A 34 -3.42 -0.03 6.48
N PHE A 35 -4.12 -0.98 5.87
CA PHE A 35 -5.29 -0.70 5.07
C PHE A 35 -6.27 -1.87 5.09
N CYS A 36 -7.55 -1.58 4.90
CA CYS A 36 -8.58 -2.59 4.62
C CYS A 36 -8.67 -2.79 3.09
N PRO A 37 -8.49 -4.02 2.56
CA PRO A 37 -8.72 -4.26 1.15
C PRO A 37 -10.19 -4.04 0.79
N TYR A 38 -10.44 -3.63 -0.46
CA TYR A 38 -11.77 -3.53 -1.04
C TYR A 38 -11.76 -4.28 -2.37
N ASP A 39 -12.59 -5.30 -2.49
CA ASP A 39 -12.81 -5.99 -3.76
C ASP A 39 -13.99 -5.28 -4.47
N PRO A 40 -13.73 -4.57 -5.59
CA PRO A 40 -14.76 -3.75 -6.22
C PRO A 40 -15.83 -4.61 -6.90
N GLU A 41 -17.08 -4.20 -6.74
CA GLU A 41 -18.20 -4.78 -7.50
C GLU A 41 -18.17 -4.27 -8.96
N GLU A 42 -18.79 -5.02 -9.87
CA GLU A 42 -18.86 -4.65 -11.29
C GLU A 42 -19.47 -3.26 -11.50
N ALA A 43 -20.56 -2.94 -10.81
CA ALA A 43 -21.21 -1.63 -10.87
C ALA A 43 -20.28 -0.48 -10.41
N PHE A 44 -19.38 -0.73 -9.46
CA PHE A 44 -18.38 0.26 -9.04
C PHE A 44 -17.35 0.50 -10.15
N LEU A 45 -16.91 -0.58 -10.82
CA LEU A 45 -15.96 -0.48 -11.93
C LEU A 45 -16.57 0.21 -13.16
N GLU A 46 -17.85 -0.04 -13.45
CA GLU A 46 -18.59 0.66 -14.51
C GLU A 46 -18.63 2.17 -14.25
N LEU A 47 -19.05 2.57 -13.05
CA LEU A 47 -19.05 3.98 -12.65
C LEU A 47 -17.66 4.60 -12.75
N LEU A 48 -16.62 3.88 -12.30
CA LEU A 48 -15.25 4.37 -12.36
C LEU A 48 -14.78 4.58 -13.80
N ASN A 49 -15.14 3.67 -14.72
CA ASN A 49 -14.84 3.83 -16.15
C ASN A 49 -15.53 5.05 -16.75
N GLU A 50 -16.79 5.31 -16.41
CA GLU A 50 -17.51 6.52 -16.84
C GLU A 50 -16.81 7.79 -16.33
N MET A 51 -16.44 7.82 -15.05
CA MET A 51 -15.70 8.93 -14.45
C MET A 51 -14.35 9.17 -15.14
N MET A 52 -13.62 8.09 -15.47
CA MET A 52 -12.36 8.17 -16.20
C MET A 52 -12.54 8.70 -17.62
N ALA A 53 -13.60 8.28 -18.32
CA ALA A 53 -13.93 8.79 -19.65
C ALA A 53 -14.23 10.29 -19.63
N VAL A 54 -14.98 10.76 -18.63
CA VAL A 54 -15.23 12.20 -18.43
C VAL A 54 -13.92 12.94 -18.18
N ALA A 55 -13.07 12.46 -17.27
CA ALA A 55 -11.78 13.08 -16.96
C ALA A 55 -10.87 13.17 -18.20
N ALA A 56 -10.82 12.11 -19.01
CA ALA A 56 -10.08 12.08 -20.26
C ALA A 56 -10.60 13.12 -21.27
N GLY A 57 -11.92 13.31 -21.35
CA GLY A 57 -12.55 14.37 -22.16
C GLY A 57 -12.14 15.78 -21.74
N HIS A 58 -11.74 15.97 -20.48
CA HIS A 58 -11.18 17.22 -19.95
C HIS A 58 -9.65 17.30 -20.01
N GLY A 59 -8.98 16.33 -20.65
CA GLY A 59 -7.52 16.29 -20.74
C GLY A 59 -6.81 15.91 -19.45
N VAL A 60 -7.52 15.26 -18.51
CA VAL A 60 -6.95 14.73 -17.26
C VAL A 60 -6.75 13.21 -17.42
N PRO A 61 -5.55 12.75 -17.78
CA PRO A 61 -5.28 11.32 -17.91
C PRO A 61 -5.29 10.68 -16.52
N LEU A 62 -6.22 9.76 -16.30
CA LEU A 62 -6.29 8.94 -15.08
C LEU A 62 -5.80 7.53 -15.38
N THR A 63 -5.18 6.89 -14.39
CA THR A 63 -4.76 5.48 -14.45
C THR A 63 -5.52 4.70 -13.40
N LEU A 64 -6.09 3.58 -13.79
CA LEU A 64 -6.80 2.68 -12.89
C LEU A 64 -5.82 2.07 -11.88
N SER A 65 -6.20 2.01 -10.61
CA SER A 65 -5.40 1.36 -9.58
C SER A 65 -5.49 -0.17 -9.69
N GLU A 66 -4.38 -0.87 -9.44
CA GLU A 66 -4.34 -2.33 -9.44
C GLU A 66 -5.04 -2.96 -8.21
N GLU A 67 -5.07 -2.24 -7.07
CA GLU A 67 -5.67 -2.71 -5.82
C GLU A 67 -6.45 -1.58 -5.13
N PHE A 68 -7.73 -1.83 -4.81
CA PHE A 68 -8.55 -0.88 -4.06
C PHE A 68 -8.46 -1.16 -2.56
N HIS A 69 -8.37 -0.08 -1.79
CA HIS A 69 -8.23 -0.19 -0.35
C HIS A 69 -8.60 1.10 0.38
N LEU A 70 -9.01 0.95 1.63
CA LEU A 70 -9.19 2.04 2.58
C LEU A 70 -7.97 2.11 3.50
N THR A 71 -7.19 3.18 3.37
CA THR A 71 -5.99 3.38 4.18
C THR A 71 -6.36 3.76 5.62
N LEU A 72 -5.75 3.07 6.59
CA LEU A 72 -6.00 3.25 8.04
C LEU A 72 -4.81 3.89 8.77
N SER A 73 -3.65 3.99 8.12
CA SER A 73 -2.46 4.61 8.70
C SER A 73 -1.68 5.42 7.68
N LYS A 74 -0.84 6.34 8.16
CA LYS A 74 0.24 6.90 7.34
C LYS A 74 1.23 5.80 6.94
N THR A 75 2.00 6.04 5.89
CA THR A 75 3.18 5.23 5.58
C THR A 75 4.31 5.56 6.55
N VAL A 76 4.77 4.55 7.27
CA VAL A 76 5.86 4.62 8.24
C VAL A 76 7.01 3.70 7.81
N VAL A 77 8.21 3.99 8.32
CA VAL A 77 9.37 3.12 8.13
C VAL A 77 9.40 2.08 9.24
N LEU A 78 9.41 0.80 8.87
CA LEU A 78 9.54 -0.31 9.80
C LEU A 78 10.81 -1.12 9.49
N ARG A 79 11.63 -1.37 10.52
CA ARG A 79 12.79 -2.24 10.35
C ARG A 79 12.33 -3.68 10.16
N HIS A 80 13.02 -4.45 9.31
CA HIS A 80 12.67 -5.84 8.97
C HIS A 80 12.33 -6.70 10.20
N HIS A 81 13.16 -6.65 11.24
CA HIS A 81 12.98 -7.44 12.46
C HIS A 81 11.71 -7.09 13.27
N TRP A 82 11.13 -5.91 13.03
CA TRP A 82 9.90 -5.44 13.69
C TRP A 82 8.62 -5.75 12.90
N ILE A 83 8.72 -6.21 11.65
CA ILE A 83 7.56 -6.49 10.80
C ILE A 83 6.63 -7.51 11.47
N GLN A 84 7.14 -8.67 11.85
CA GLN A 84 6.30 -9.74 12.43
C GLN A 84 5.71 -9.35 13.80
N PRO A 85 6.49 -8.79 14.76
CA PRO A 85 5.91 -8.28 16.01
C PRO A 85 4.82 -7.22 15.79
N PHE A 86 5.01 -6.32 14.83
CA PHE A 86 4.05 -5.27 14.50
C PHE A 86 2.74 -5.86 13.95
N ILE A 87 2.82 -6.80 13.01
CA ILE A 87 1.67 -7.53 12.47
C ILE A 87 0.86 -8.17 13.61
N GLN A 88 1.55 -8.88 14.50
CA GLN A 88 0.91 -9.59 15.59
C GLN A 88 0.21 -8.63 16.55
N SER A 89 0.85 -7.50 16.89
CA SER A 89 0.28 -6.46 17.75
C SER A 89 -1.00 -5.87 17.17
N ILE A 90 -1.04 -5.58 15.87
CA ILE A 90 -2.25 -5.05 15.23
C ILE A 90 -3.34 -6.11 15.22
N ARG A 91 -3.03 -7.36 14.83
CA ARG A 91 -4.02 -8.45 14.82
C ARG A 91 -4.67 -8.63 16.19
N THR A 92 -3.86 -8.68 17.25
CA THR A 92 -4.35 -8.81 18.64
C THR A 92 -5.16 -7.60 19.09
N SER A 93 -4.87 -6.40 18.58
CA SER A 93 -5.67 -5.20 18.90
C SER A 93 -7.00 -5.19 18.14
N LEU A 94 -7.02 -5.65 16.89
CA LEU A 94 -8.21 -5.65 16.04
C LEU A 94 -9.22 -6.74 16.41
N THR A 95 -8.80 -7.84 17.04
CA THR A 95 -9.74 -8.86 17.54
C THR A 95 -10.73 -8.33 18.58
N GLN A 96 -10.42 -7.19 19.21
CA GLN A 96 -11.29 -6.52 20.18
C GLN A 96 -12.36 -5.64 19.52
N PHE A 97 -12.22 -5.33 18.23
CA PHE A 97 -13.20 -4.55 17.48
C PHE A 97 -14.32 -5.45 16.95
N HIS A 98 -15.58 -5.10 17.24
CA HIS A 98 -16.75 -5.88 16.86
C HIS A 98 -16.87 -5.99 15.32
N LYS A 99 -17.15 -7.21 14.84
CA LYS A 99 -17.16 -7.69 13.43
C LYS A 99 -18.18 -7.01 12.47
N SER A 100 -18.44 -5.71 12.58
CA SER A 100 -19.54 -5.07 11.83
C SER A 100 -19.16 -4.52 10.46
N VAL A 101 -17.88 -4.31 10.14
CA VAL A 101 -17.46 -3.82 8.80
C VAL A 101 -16.17 -4.50 8.29
N LEU A 102 -15.39 -5.11 9.17
CA LEU A 102 -13.99 -5.51 8.91
C LEU A 102 -13.78 -7.04 8.89
N SER A 103 -14.85 -7.84 8.71
CA SER A 103 -14.80 -9.28 9.01
C SER A 103 -14.10 -10.17 7.99
N ASP A 104 -13.57 -9.61 6.90
CA ASP A 104 -12.82 -10.43 5.95
C ASP A 104 -11.38 -10.66 6.41
N GLN A 105 -10.97 -11.93 6.43
CA GLN A 105 -9.71 -12.41 7.02
C GLN A 105 -8.43 -11.93 6.31
N ASN A 106 -8.54 -10.93 5.43
CA ASN A 106 -7.45 -10.33 4.68
C ASN A 106 -7.12 -8.90 5.10
N LEU A 107 -7.60 -8.48 6.28
CA LEU A 107 -7.72 -7.09 6.74
C LEU A 107 -6.44 -6.24 6.75
N ILE A 108 -5.25 -6.82 6.60
CA ILE A 108 -4.01 -6.05 6.60
C ILE A 108 -3.03 -6.67 5.61
N ARG A 109 -2.88 -6.02 4.46
CA ARG A 109 -1.72 -6.23 3.60
C ARG A 109 -0.71 -5.11 3.87
N PHE A 110 0.56 -5.45 3.76
CA PHE A 110 1.67 -4.51 3.90
C PHE A 110 2.20 -4.26 2.50
N PHE A 111 2.10 -3.03 2.01
CA PHE A 111 2.72 -2.74 0.73
C PHE A 111 4.20 -2.44 0.93
N SER A 112 5.04 -3.40 0.55
CA SER A 112 6.43 -3.12 0.20
C SER A 112 6.47 -2.74 -1.28
N GLN A 113 6.99 -1.57 -1.61
CA GLN A 113 7.23 -1.16 -3.00
C GLN A 113 8.32 -1.98 -3.73
N PHE A 114 8.76 -3.11 -3.18
CA PHE A 114 9.50 -4.15 -3.90
C PHE A 114 8.89 -5.52 -3.59
N THR A 115 7.85 -5.87 -4.35
CA THR A 115 7.46 -7.27 -4.50
C THR A 115 7.15 -7.55 -5.97
N LEU A 116 8.20 -7.64 -6.79
CA LEU A 116 8.19 -8.67 -7.82
C LEU A 116 8.13 -10.01 -7.05
N GLY A 117 6.94 -10.62 -7.03
CA GLY A 117 6.76 -12.03 -6.69
C GLY A 117 6.86 -12.41 -5.21
N TYR A 118 5.75 -12.31 -4.48
CA TYR A 118 5.36 -13.35 -3.52
C TYR A 118 3.94 -13.79 -3.85
N HIS A 119 3.83 -14.50 -4.98
CA HIS A 119 2.69 -15.37 -5.25
C HIS A 119 2.69 -16.44 -4.14
N HIS A 120 1.68 -16.42 -3.27
CA HIS A 120 1.46 -17.48 -2.31
C HIS A 120 0.94 -18.72 -3.05
N SER A 121 1.83 -19.44 -3.73
CA SER A 121 1.61 -20.83 -4.10
C SER A 121 1.81 -21.68 -2.85
N LYS A 122 0.73 -21.94 -2.11
CA LYS A 122 0.55 -23.11 -1.24
C LYS A 122 -0.94 -23.38 -1.05
N ASN A 123 -1.53 -24.08 -2.00
CA ASN A 123 -2.63 -25.03 -1.78
C ASN A 123 -2.62 -26.03 -2.95
N LEU A 124 -1.82 -27.08 -2.77
CA LEU A 124 -1.95 -28.37 -3.44
C LEU A 124 -1.63 -29.41 -2.36
N LEU A 125 -2.70 -29.93 -1.76
CA LEU A 125 -2.79 -31.35 -1.44
C LEU A 125 -3.32 -32.04 -2.70
#